data_AF-A0A947K821-F1
#
_entry.id   AF-A0A947K821-F1
#
_cell.length_a   1.000
_cell.length_b   1.000
_cell.length_c   1.000
_cell.angle_alpha   90.00
_cell.angle_beta   90.00
_cell.angle_gamma   90.00
#
_symmetry.space_group_name_H-M   'P 1'
#
loop_
_entity.id
_entity.type
_entity.pdbx_description
1 polymer ?
#
loop_
_entity_poly.entity_id
_entity_poly.type
_entity_poly.pdbx_seq_one_letter_code
_entity_poly.pdbx_strand_id
1 'polypeptide(L)'
;MIGDDKAIFTIGTAAKMLEVHPRTLRIYEKEDLIRPIRQGKWRYFTMDDIKWIQCLRNMIHEQGISIAAIKKLLQYTPCWNVADCPFEQRKDCTAFMANGLVPRKLVLQRSAGDKVA
;
A
#
# COMPACT_ATOMS: atom_id res chain seq x y z
N MET A 1 16.19 5.55 -7.86
CA MET A 1 16.33 6.95 -7.40
C MET A 1 14.93 7.50 -7.15
N ILE A 2 14.74 8.29 -6.10
CA ILE A 2 13.50 9.05 -5.89
C ILE A 2 13.60 10.24 -6.85
N GLY A 3 12.60 10.48 -7.71
CA GLY A 3 12.61 11.68 -8.55
C GLY A 3 12.52 12.92 -7.67
N ASP A 4 13.28 13.96 -7.99
CA ASP A 4 13.48 15.14 -7.14
C ASP A 4 12.18 15.89 -6.79
N ASP A 5 11.10 15.65 -7.55
CA ASP A 5 9.77 16.27 -7.36
C ASP A 5 8.82 15.51 -6.41
N LYS A 6 9.24 14.37 -5.83
CA LYS A 6 8.35 13.59 -4.93
C LYS A 6 8.55 13.97 -3.47
N ALA A 7 7.53 14.56 -2.87
CA ALA A 7 7.47 14.78 -1.42
C ALA A 7 7.67 13.46 -0.64
N ILE A 8 8.60 13.48 0.30
CA ILE A 8 8.95 12.35 1.18
C ILE A 8 8.66 12.69 2.64
N PHE A 9 8.06 11.74 3.35
CA PHE A 9 7.64 11.86 4.74
C PHE A 9 8.36 10.84 5.60
N THR A 10 8.78 11.26 6.79
CA THR A 10 9.28 10.32 7.80
C THR A 10 8.14 9.49 8.36
N ILE A 11 8.44 8.36 9.01
CA ILE A 11 7.41 7.54 9.69
C ILE A 11 6.56 8.34 10.68
N GLY A 12 7.14 9.32 11.38
CA GLY A 12 6.42 10.17 12.32
C GLY A 12 5.44 11.10 11.62
N THR A 13 5.89 11.74 10.54
CA THR A 13 5.03 12.61 9.71
C THR A 13 3.91 11.82 9.06
N ALA A 14 4.22 10.67 8.45
CA ALA A 14 3.24 9.77 7.84
C ALA A 14 2.19 9.30 8.86
N ALA A 15 2.63 8.90 10.06
CA ALA A 15 1.74 8.49 11.15
C ALA A 15 0.79 9.61 11.57
N LYS A 16 1.26 10.86 11.65
CA LYS A 16 0.42 12.03 11.94
C LYS A 16 -0.60 12.30 10.83
N MET A 17 -0.17 12.29 9.56
CA MET A 17 -1.06 12.50 8.42
C MET A 17 -2.17 11.47 8.32
N LEU A 18 -1.89 10.23 8.73
CA LEU A 18 -2.82 9.13 8.73
C LEU A 18 -3.56 8.98 10.06
N GLU A 19 -3.28 9.80 11.07
CA GLU A 19 -3.85 9.68 12.42
C GLU A 19 -3.72 8.25 13.00
N VAL A 20 -2.55 7.65 12.83
CA VAL A 20 -2.23 6.31 13.37
C VAL A 20 -0.98 6.34 14.22
N HIS A 21 -0.84 5.34 15.10
CA HIS A 21 0.41 5.15 15.82
C HIS A 21 1.52 4.63 14.88
N PRO A 22 2.79 5.09 14.99
CA PRO A 22 3.89 4.61 14.15
C PRO A 22 4.11 3.09 14.20
N ARG A 23 3.69 2.43 15.28
CA ARG A 23 3.68 0.97 15.41
C ARG A 23 2.80 0.29 14.36
N THR A 24 1.65 0.88 14.02
CA THR A 24 0.74 0.36 13.00
C THR A 24 1.41 0.32 11.64
N LEU A 25 2.13 1.39 11.26
CA LEU A 25 2.90 1.41 10.01
C LEU A 25 4.00 0.34 9.98
N ARG A 26 4.65 0.06 11.12
CA ARG A 26 5.64 -1.01 11.23
C ARG A 26 5.01 -2.40 11.10
N ILE A 27 3.79 -2.58 11.60
CA ILE A 27 3.03 -3.83 11.43
C ILE A 27 2.71 -4.02 9.95
N TYR A 28 2.18 -3.00 9.27
CA TYR A 28 1.88 -3.10 7.84
C TYR A 28 3.14 -3.35 6.99
N GLU A 29 4.28 -2.76 7.35
CA GLU A 29 5.57 -3.05 6.69
C GLU A 29 5.98 -4.51 6.93
N LYS A 30 5.87 -5.00 8.17
CA LYS A 30 6.19 -6.40 8.52
C LYS A 30 5.29 -7.40 7.77
N GLU A 31 4.03 -7.03 7.54
CA GLU A 31 3.06 -7.86 6.82
C GLU A 31 3.16 -7.75 5.29
N ASP A 32 4.17 -7.05 4.75
CA ASP A 32 4.35 -6.79 3.31
C ASP A 32 3.21 -6.01 2.64
N LEU A 33 2.34 -5.38 3.45
CA LEU A 33 1.26 -4.54 2.94
C LEU A 33 1.78 -3.20 2.43
N ILE A 34 2.91 -2.73 2.97
CA ILE A 34 3.58 -1.50 2.53
C ILE A 34 5.08 -1.71 2.40
N ARG A 35 5.71 -0.95 1.50
CA ARG A 35 7.17 -0.96 1.33
C ARG A 35 7.71 0.46 1.32
N PRO A 36 8.01 1.05 2.49
CA PRO A 36 8.64 2.36 2.55
C PRO A 36 10.05 2.31 1.93
N ILE A 37 10.54 3.46 1.49
CA ILE A 37 11.94 3.57 1.04
C ILE A 37 12.81 3.58 2.29
N ARG A 38 13.79 2.67 2.35
CA ARG A 38 14.70 2.55 3.48
C ARG A 38 16.02 3.23 3.16
N GLN A 39 16.50 4.04 4.10
CA GLN A 39 17.86 4.60 4.12
C GLN A 39 18.44 4.33 5.51
N GLY A 40 19.17 3.23 5.64
CA GLY A 40 19.62 2.71 6.93
C GLY A 40 18.45 2.43 7.87
N LYS A 41 18.42 3.14 9.01
CA LYS A 41 17.34 3.03 10.03
C LYS A 41 16.06 3.80 9.67
N TRP A 42 16.16 4.74 8.73
CA TRP A 42 15.08 5.66 8.39
C TRP A 42 14.14 5.04 7.36
N ARG A 43 12.85 5.36 7.52
CA ARG A 43 11.78 4.96 6.61
C ARG A 43 11.15 6.21 6.04
N TYR A 44 11.11 6.27 4.72
CA TYR A 44 10.50 7.35 3.96
C TYR A 44 9.28 6.84 3.21
N PHE A 45 8.21 7.62 3.29
CA PHE A 45 6.93 7.39 2.67
C PHE A 45 6.69 8.48 1.63
N THR A 46 6.13 8.15 0.49
CA THR A 46 5.65 9.12 -0.50
C THR A 46 4.16 9.38 -0.30
N MET A 47 3.60 10.39 -0.97
CA MET A 47 2.15 10.58 -1.00
C MET A 47 1.39 9.35 -1.52
N ASP A 48 1.96 8.60 -2.46
CA ASP A 48 1.38 7.35 -2.96
C ASP A 48 1.27 6.30 -1.84
N ASP A 49 2.29 6.22 -0.97
CA ASP A 49 2.25 5.31 0.19
C ASP A 49 1.16 5.73 1.18
N ILE A 50 1.00 7.03 1.42
CA ILE A 50 -0.05 7.56 2.32
C ILE A 50 -1.44 7.20 1.80
N LYS A 51 -1.72 7.48 0.52
CA LYS A 51 -3.00 7.11 -0.12
C LYS A 51 -3.27 5.61 -0.04
N TRP A 52 -2.24 4.80 -0.27
CA TRP A 52 -2.35 3.35 -0.16
C TRP A 52 -2.66 2.88 1.26
N ILE A 53 -1.98 3.42 2.27
CA ILE A 53 -2.26 3.09 3.67
C ILE A 53 -3.68 3.48 4.06
N GLN A 54 -4.19 4.60 3.55
CA GLN A 54 -5.57 4.99 3.78
C GLN A 54 -6.56 3.99 3.17
N CYS A 55 -6.30 3.51 1.95
CA CYS A 55 -7.07 2.44 1.31
C CYS A 55 -7.01 1.13 2.13
N LEU A 56 -5.84 0.73 2.61
CA LEU A 56 -5.67 -0.43 3.49
C LEU A 56 -6.50 -0.29 4.76
N ARG A 57 -6.49 0.89 5.38
CA ARG A 57 -7.24 1.16 6.60
C ARG A 57 -8.74 1.09 6.38
N ASN A 58 -9.25 1.61 5.27
CA ASN A 58 -10.65 1.46 4.89
C ASN A 58 -11.04 -0.03 4.82
N MET A 59 -10.26 -0.84 4.09
CA MET A 59 -10.50 -2.29 4.00
C MET A 59 -10.46 -2.99 5.36
N ILE A 60 -9.54 -2.61 6.25
CA ILE A 60 -9.39 -3.25 7.57
C ILE A 60 -10.48 -2.80 8.55
N HIS A 61 -10.76 -1.51 8.64
CA HIS A 61 -11.54 -0.93 9.71
C HIS A 61 -13.00 -0.68 9.35
N GLU A 62 -13.29 -0.27 8.11
CA GLU A 62 -14.66 0.01 7.66
C GLU A 62 -15.31 -1.26 7.09
N GLN A 63 -14.57 -2.02 6.27
CA GLN A 63 -15.06 -3.26 5.68
C GLN A 63 -14.80 -4.52 6.55
N GLY A 64 -14.00 -4.39 7.62
CA GLY A 64 -13.72 -5.49 8.54
C GLY A 64 -12.86 -6.63 7.95
N ILE A 65 -12.13 -6.38 6.86
CA ILE A 65 -11.33 -7.39 6.18
C ILE A 65 -10.01 -7.60 6.94
N SER A 66 -9.72 -8.85 7.28
CA SER A 66 -8.45 -9.18 7.95
C SER A 66 -7.23 -8.94 7.04
N ILE A 67 -6.08 -8.66 7.64
CA ILE A 67 -4.80 -8.50 6.91
C ILE A 67 -4.49 -9.73 6.04
N ALA A 68 -4.73 -10.93 6.55
CA ALA A 68 -4.53 -12.16 5.80
C ALA A 68 -5.44 -12.25 4.57
N ALA A 69 -6.72 -11.87 4.72
CA ALA A 69 -7.67 -11.83 3.62
C ALA A 69 -7.29 -10.76 2.59
N ILE A 70 -6.89 -9.56 3.00
CA ILE A 70 -6.40 -8.50 2.08
C ILE A 70 -5.23 -9.00 1.25
N LYS A 71 -4.22 -9.61 1.88
CA LYS A 71 -3.06 -10.17 1.18
C LYS A 71 -3.45 -11.22 0.14
N LYS A 72 -4.46 -12.04 0.44
CA LYS A 72 -4.94 -13.07 -0.48
C LYS A 72 -5.78 -12.47 -1.61
N LEU A 73 -6.71 -11.57 -1.30
CA LEU A 73 -7.60 -10.93 -2.27
C LEU A 73 -6.80 -10.12 -3.30
N LEU A 74 -5.82 -9.33 -2.85
CA LEU A 74 -5.00 -8.50 -3.74
C LEU A 74 -4.14 -9.31 -4.73
N GLN A 75 -4.05 -10.64 -4.59
CA GLN A 75 -3.42 -11.50 -5.61
C GLN A 75 -4.32 -11.75 -6.82
N TYR A 76 -5.63 -11.64 -6.66
CA TYR A 76 -6.62 -12.04 -7.68
C TYR A 76 -7.50 -10.88 -8.13
N THR A 77 -7.72 -9.89 -7.28
CA THR A 77 -8.61 -8.76 -7.56
C THR A 77 -7.91 -7.44 -7.26
N PRO A 78 -8.09 -6.41 -8.10
CA PRO A 78 -7.45 -5.13 -7.88
C PRO A 78 -8.01 -4.43 -6.65
N CYS A 79 -7.18 -3.58 -6.03
CA CYS A 79 -7.53 -2.91 -4.79
C CYS A 79 -8.81 -2.06 -4.87
N TRP A 80 -9.15 -1.49 -6.04
CA TRP A 80 -10.36 -0.67 -6.20
C TRP A 80 -11.65 -1.49 -6.20
N ASN A 81 -11.58 -2.81 -6.45
CA ASN A 81 -12.71 -3.72 -6.30
C ASN A 81 -12.86 -4.19 -4.84
N VAL A 82 -11.75 -4.35 -4.12
CA VAL A 82 -11.80 -4.75 -2.71
C VAL A 82 -12.26 -3.57 -1.85
N ALA A 83 -11.66 -2.40 -2.05
CA ALA A 83 -11.93 -1.20 -1.27
C ALA A 83 -13.17 -0.41 -1.74
N ASP A 84 -13.96 -0.95 -2.66
CA ASP A 84 -15.14 -0.29 -3.27
C ASP A 84 -14.89 1.17 -3.68
N CYS A 85 -13.75 1.41 -4.32
CA CYS A 85 -13.30 2.77 -4.62
C CYS A 85 -14.17 3.38 -5.74
N PRO A 86 -14.79 4.57 -5.57
CA PRO A 86 -15.56 5.22 -6.62
C PRO A 86 -14.68 5.71 -7.77
N PHE A 87 -15.25 5.86 -8.97
CA PHE A 87 -14.49 6.17 -10.19
C PHE A 87 -13.68 7.46 -10.08
N GLU A 88 -14.23 8.49 -9.43
CA GLU A 88 -13.58 9.78 -9.19
C GLU A 88 -12.25 9.62 -8.44
N GLN A 89 -12.20 8.75 -7.44
CA GLN A 89 -10.98 8.46 -6.69
C GLN A 89 -9.98 7.60 -7.48
N ARG A 90 -10.46 6.77 -8.42
CA ARG A 90 -9.60 5.93 -9.27
C ARG A 90 -8.76 6.75 -10.25
N LYS A 91 -9.27 7.89 -10.74
CA LYS A 91 -8.58 8.76 -11.72
C LYS A 91 -7.20 9.21 -11.24
N ASP A 92 -7.06 9.44 -9.93
CA ASP A 92 -5.80 9.88 -9.31
C ASP A 92 -5.03 8.75 -8.63
N CYS A 93 -5.41 7.50 -8.87
CA CYS A 93 -4.81 6.33 -8.24
C CYS A 93 -3.70 5.74 -9.11
N THR A 94 -2.48 5.68 -8.56
CA THR A 94 -1.32 5.13 -9.27
C THR A 94 -1.43 3.63 -9.56
N ALA A 95 -2.18 2.88 -8.74
CA ALA A 95 -2.47 1.46 -8.99
C ALA A 95 -3.39 1.29 -10.20
N PHE A 96 -4.47 2.10 -10.26
CA PHE A 96 -5.43 2.10 -11.37
C PHE A 96 -4.77 2.52 -12.69
N MET A 97 -4.02 3.63 -12.68
CA MET A 97 -3.31 4.10 -13.87
C MET A 97 -2.25 3.11 -14.38
N ALA A 98 -1.67 2.31 -13.49
CA ALA A 98 -0.70 1.28 -13.87
C ALA A 98 -1.34 -0.04 -14.31
N ASN A 99 -2.68 -0.12 -14.33
CA ASN A 99 -3.46 -1.34 -14.54
C ASN A 99 -2.98 -2.50 -13.65
N GLY A 100 -2.59 -2.19 -12.42
CA GLY A 100 -2.01 -3.13 -11.46
C GLY A 100 -2.97 -3.42 -10.30
N LEU A 101 -2.79 -4.57 -9.65
CA LEU A 101 -3.62 -4.96 -8.50
C LEU A 101 -3.37 -4.08 -7.26
N VAL A 102 -2.17 -3.52 -7.17
CA VAL A 102 -1.66 -2.68 -6.07
C VAL A 102 -0.77 -1.57 -6.64
N PRO A 103 -0.44 -0.52 -5.87
CA PRO A 103 0.53 0.49 -6.28
C PRO A 103 1.84 -0.14 -6.75
N ARG A 104 2.44 0.38 -7.84
CA ARG A 104 3.66 -0.15 -8.49
C ARG A 104 4.84 -0.44 -7.55
N LYS A 105 4.92 0.27 -6.44
CA LYS A 105 5.98 0.11 -5.43
C LYS A 105 5.87 -1.21 -4.66
N LEU A 106 4.69 -1.84 -4.67
CA LEU A 106 4.43 -3.12 -4.03
C LEU A 106 4.58 -4.23 -5.06
N VAL A 107 5.57 -5.11 -4.84
CA VAL A 107 5.67 -6.36 -5.62
C VAL A 107 4.95 -7.43 -4.81
N LEU A 108 3.73 -7.75 -5.20
CA LEU A 108 3.07 -8.96 -4.71
C LEU A 108 3.84 -10.14 -5.30
N GLN A 109 4.46 -10.94 -4.43
CA GLN A 109 5.02 -12.20 -4.86
C GLN A 109 3.86 -13.04 -5.37
N ARG A 110 3.79 -13.25 -6.69
CA ARG A 110 3.02 -14.36 -7.25
C ARG A 110 3.53 -15.60 -6.54
N SER A 111 2.65 -16.29 -5.83
CA SER A 111 2.97 -17.55 -5.16
C SER A 111 3.80 -18.40 -6.11
N ALA A 112 4.99 -18.79 -5.65
CA ALA A 112 5.89 -19.66 -6.36
C ALA A 112 5.16 -20.95 -6.78
N GLY A 113 4.72 -20.97 -8.03
CA GLY A 113 4.11 -22.10 -8.74
C GLY A 113 4.62 -22.21 -10.17
N ASP A 114 5.15 -21.13 -10.74
CA ASP A 114 5.81 -21.12 -12.05
C ASP A 114 7.33 -21.33 -11.89
N LYS A 115 7.72 -22.51 -11.41
CA LYS A 115 8.95 -23.14 -11.92
C LYS A 115 8.48 -24.20 -12.92
N VAL A 116 8.12 -23.74 -14.12
CA VAL A 116 8.02 -24.63 -15.27
C VAL A 116 9.46 -25.04 -15.62
N ALA A 117 9.62 -26.34 -15.81
CA ALA A 117 10.85 -27.04 -16.16
C ALA A 117 11.57 -26.44 -17.37
#